data_AF-A0A813FHM9-F1
#
_entry.id   AF-A0A813FHM9-F1
#
_cell.length_a   1.000
_cell.length_b   1.000
_cell.length_c   1.000
_cell.angle_alpha   90.00
_cell.angle_beta   90.00
_cell.angle_gamma   90.00
#
_symmetry.space_group_name_H-M   'P 1'
#
loop_
_entity.id
_entity.type
_entity.pdbx_description
1 polymer ?
#
loop_
_entity_poly.entity_id
_entity_poly.type
_entity_poly.pdbx_seq_one_letter_code
_entity_poly.pdbx_strand_id
1 'polypeptide(L)'
;MSLEFDSILEYQTFMLSLQRQVGRREKMASSLAAAVQADERAPFLEILPADNMRPPVQTRVTFDPEAEVLMLDTVGDILVDGARYRVLLHLKEEQKLAVLVTGVRPHQ
;
A
#
# COMPACT_ATOMS: atom_id res chain seq x y z
N MET A 1 0.37 -4.40 12.78
CA MET A 1 -0.14 -3.38 11.83
C MET A 1 -1.14 -4.03 10.89
N SER A 2 -2.22 -3.33 10.53
CA SER A 2 -3.19 -3.80 9.53
C SER A 2 -3.89 -2.67 8.81
N LEU A 3 -4.44 -2.95 7.63
CA LEU A 3 -5.35 -2.04 6.92
C LEU A 3 -6.79 -2.33 7.35
N GLU A 4 -7.55 -1.27 7.61
CA GLU A 4 -8.99 -1.30 7.86
C GLU A 4 -9.75 -0.66 6.70
N PHE A 5 -10.94 -1.20 6.45
CA PHE A 5 -11.86 -0.80 5.40
C PHE A 5 -13.26 -0.66 5.99
N ASP A 6 -14.04 0.29 5.50
CA ASP A 6 -15.38 0.56 6.04
C ASP A 6 -16.38 -0.52 5.59
N SER A 7 -16.06 -1.28 4.54
CA SER A 7 -16.87 -2.40 4.08
C SER A 7 -16.05 -3.53 3.42
N ILE A 8 -16.66 -4.72 3.35
CA ILE A 8 -16.12 -5.85 2.57
C ILE A 8 -15.96 -5.49 1.09
N LEU A 9 -16.88 -4.68 0.54
CA LEU A 9 -16.82 -4.25 -0.85
C LEU A 9 -15.59 -3.39 -1.12
N GLU A 10 -15.25 -2.48 -0.20
CA GLU A 10 -14.04 -1.67 -0.29
C GLU A 10 -12.78 -2.54 -0.24
N TYR A 11 -12.73 -3.49 0.71
CA TYR A 11 -11.64 -4.46 0.79
C TYR A 11 -11.48 -5.25 -0.52
N GLN A 12 -12.56 -5.82 -1.05
CA GLN A 12 -12.51 -6.58 -2.30
C GLN A 12 -12.04 -5.73 -3.47
N THR A 13 -12.56 -4.51 -3.58
CA THR A 13 -12.16 -3.56 -4.63
C THR A 13 -10.68 -3.19 -4.51
N PHE A 14 -10.19 -3.00 -3.28
CA PHE A 14 -8.79 -2.74 -2.99
C PHE A 14 -7.89 -3.91 -3.42
N MET A 15 -8.24 -5.14 -3.04
CA MET A 15 -7.49 -6.35 -3.39
C MET A 15 -7.48 -6.61 -4.90
N LEU A 16 -8.61 -6.43 -5.58
CA LEU A 16 -8.70 -6.57 -7.04
C LEU A 16 -7.80 -5.55 -7.77
N SER A 17 -7.71 -4.33 -7.26
CA SER A 17 -6.80 -3.31 -7.79
C SER A 17 -5.33 -3.69 -7.61
N LEU A 18 -4.96 -4.24 -6.44
CA LEU A 18 -3.62 -4.75 -6.19
C LEU A 18 -3.26 -5.94 -7.10
N GLN A 19 -4.15 -6.91 -7.24
CA GLN A 19 -3.94 -8.08 -8.12
C GLN A 19 -3.76 -7.66 -9.58
N ARG A 20 -4.58 -6.71 -10.07
CA ARG A 20 -4.42 -6.16 -11.43
C ARG A 20 -3.07 -5.48 -11.63
N GLN A 21 -2.54 -4.82 -10.60
CA GLN A 21 -1.22 -4.18 -10.65
C GLN A 21 -0.09 -5.22 -10.72
N VAL A 22 -0.15 -6.27 -9.89
CA VAL A 22 0.86 -7.34 -9.89
C VAL A 22 0.88 -8.11 -11.22
N GLY A 23 -0.28 -8.54 -11.72
CA GLY A 23 -0.36 -9.26 -12.99
C GLY A 23 0.11 -8.45 -14.21
N ARG A 24 0.12 -7.11 -14.12
CA ARG A 24 0.75 -6.23 -15.14
C ARG A 24 2.27 -6.18 -14.97
N ARG A 25 2.77 -6.13 -13.73
CA ARG A 25 4.20 -6.11 -13.44
C ARG A 25 4.89 -7.38 -13.95
N GLU A 26 4.30 -8.55 -13.74
CA GLU A 26 4.82 -9.83 -14.26
C GLU A 26 4.91 -9.83 -15.80
N LYS A 27 3.87 -9.33 -16.48
CA LYS A 27 3.87 -9.23 -17.95
C LYS A 27 4.94 -8.26 -18.47
N MET A 28 5.16 -7.14 -17.78
CA MET A 28 6.18 -6.15 -18.16
C MET A 28 7.61 -6.62 -17.82
N ALA A 29 7.83 -7.37 -16.74
CA ALA A 29 9.16 -7.83 -16.34
C ALA A 29 9.82 -8.83 -17.32
N SER A 30 9.08 -9.32 -18.32
CA SER A 30 9.59 -10.21 -19.37
C SER A 30 10.66 -9.59 -20.29
N SER A 31 10.89 -8.27 -20.22
CA SER A 31 11.91 -7.57 -21.00
C SER A 31 12.80 -6.69 -20.12
N LEU A 32 14.12 -6.74 -20.32
CA LEU A 32 15.11 -6.00 -19.51
C LEU A 32 14.90 -4.47 -19.51
N ALA A 33 14.47 -3.90 -20.64
CA ALA A 33 14.11 -2.48 -20.75
C ALA A 33 12.81 -2.13 -20.00
N ALA A 34 11.90 -3.09 -19.86
CA ALA A 34 10.64 -2.91 -19.16
C ALA A 34 10.80 -3.09 -17.63
N ALA A 35 11.83 -3.80 -17.17
CA ALA A 35 12.20 -3.85 -15.75
C ALA A 35 12.62 -2.46 -15.21
N VAL A 36 13.37 -1.68 -16.00
CA VAL A 36 13.79 -0.32 -15.63
C VAL A 36 12.59 0.65 -15.57
N GLN A 37 11.66 0.56 -16.53
CA GLN A 37 10.43 1.37 -16.52
C GLN A 37 9.39 0.92 -15.47
N ALA A 38 9.43 -0.36 -15.06
CA ALA A 38 8.56 -0.87 -14.00
C ALA A 38 8.94 -0.30 -12.63
N ASP A 39 10.19 0.12 -12.44
CA ASP A 39 10.69 0.70 -11.20
C ASP A 39 10.15 2.13 -10.99
N GLU A 40 10.08 2.95 -12.05
CA GLU A 40 9.51 4.31 -12.02
C GLU A 40 7.99 4.36 -11.79
N ARG A 41 7.28 3.24 -11.97
CA ARG A 41 5.82 3.12 -11.80
C ARG A 41 5.42 2.11 -10.73
N ALA A 42 6.34 1.79 -9.82
CA ALA A 42 6.05 0.91 -8.70
C ALA A 42 4.96 1.55 -7.81
N PRO A 43 4.00 0.76 -7.30
CA PRO A 43 3.00 1.28 -6.40
C PRO A 43 3.66 1.81 -5.13
N PHE A 44 3.12 2.89 -4.59
CA PHE A 44 3.58 3.48 -3.34
C PHE A 44 2.39 3.85 -2.46
N LEU A 45 2.61 3.84 -1.16
CA LEU A 45 1.65 4.24 -0.14
C LEU A 45 2.05 5.62 0.38
N GLU A 46 1.10 6.54 0.33
CA GLU A 46 1.21 7.85 0.96
C GLU A 46 0.48 7.83 2.30
N ILE A 47 1.23 8.04 3.38
CA ILE A 47 0.73 8.05 4.75
C ILE A 47 0.50 9.50 5.15
N LEU A 48 -0.75 9.83 5.46
CA LEU A 48 -1.17 11.16 5.89
C LEU A 48 -1.14 11.25 7.42
N PRO A 49 -0.29 12.11 8.01
CA PRO A 49 -0.27 12.33 9.45
C PRO A 49 -1.58 12.97 9.92
N ALA A 50 -2.08 12.54 11.08
CA ALA A 50 -3.33 13.09 11.64
C ALA A 50 -3.19 14.54 12.15
N ASP A 51 -1.96 14.97 12.44
CA ASP A 51 -1.67 16.26 13.06
C ASP A 51 -1.51 17.42 12.06
N ASN A 52 -1.47 17.16 10.75
CA ASN A 52 -1.12 18.13 9.68
C ASN A 52 0.19 18.91 9.90
N MET A 53 0.93 18.61 10.97
CA MET A 53 2.19 19.27 11.32
C MET A 53 3.37 18.57 10.65
N ARG A 54 3.19 17.30 10.26
CA ARG A 54 4.17 16.51 9.53
C ARG A 54 3.77 16.41 8.05
N PRO A 55 4.74 16.47 7.12
CA PRO A 55 4.46 16.22 5.72
C PRO A 55 4.02 14.76 5.51
N PRO A 56 3.19 14.49 4.48
CA PRO A 56 2.91 13.13 4.03
C PRO A 56 4.17 12.35 3.74
N VAL A 57 4.13 11.05 4.00
CA VAL A 57 5.26 10.15 3.75
C VAL A 57 4.90 9.17 2.67
N GLN A 58 5.75 9.09 1.66
CA GLN A 58 5.62 8.11 0.59
C GLN A 58 6.57 6.95 0.85
N THR A 59 6.04 5.73 0.76
CA THR A 59 6.82 4.50 0.89
C THR A 59 6.47 3.54 -0.23
N ARG A 60 7.48 2.85 -0.76
CA ARG A 60 7.26 1.86 -1.81
C ARG A 60 6.53 0.66 -1.20
N VAL A 61 5.63 0.08 -1.99
CA VAL A 61 4.91 -1.11 -1.57
C VAL A 61 5.07 -2.24 -2.56
N THR A 62 5.15 -3.44 -2.03
CA THR A 62 5.05 -4.67 -2.79
C THR A 62 3.90 -5.48 -2.25
N PHE A 63 3.16 -6.13 -3.15
CA PHE A 63 2.01 -6.94 -2.79
C PHE A 63 2.33 -8.38 -3.16
N ASP A 64 2.23 -9.25 -2.16
CA ASP A 64 2.26 -10.69 -2.32
C ASP A 64 0.80 -11.19 -2.46
N PRO A 65 0.36 -11.60 -3.66
CA PRO A 65 -1.00 -12.06 -3.88
C PRO A 65 -1.28 -13.44 -3.26
N GLU A 66 -0.27 -14.26 -3.00
CA GLU A 66 -0.46 -15.59 -2.42
C GLU A 66 -0.66 -15.49 -0.90
N ALA A 67 0.08 -14.60 -0.26
CA ALA A 67 -0.04 -14.34 1.18
C ALA A 67 -1.11 -13.30 1.53
N GLU A 68 -1.66 -12.59 0.53
CA GLU A 68 -2.49 -11.38 0.71
C GLU A 68 -1.80 -10.33 1.61
N VAL A 69 -0.47 -10.24 1.53
CA VAL A 69 0.34 -9.34 2.35
C VAL A 69 0.82 -8.15 1.52
N LEU A 70 0.66 -6.95 2.07
CA LEU A 70 1.27 -5.74 1.54
C LEU A 70 2.53 -5.41 2.35
N MET A 71 3.68 -5.52 1.72
CA MET A 71 4.97 -5.15 2.30
C MET A 71 5.25 -3.68 2.05
N LEU A 72 5.76 -3.01 3.07
CA LEU A 72 6.15 -1.61 3.07
C LEU A 72 7.67 -1.56 3.21
N ASP A 73 8.39 -1.05 2.21
CA ASP A 73 9.85 -1.12 2.18
C ASP A 73 10.49 -0.28 3.29
N THR A 74 9.95 0.90 3.57
CA THR A 74 10.42 1.74 4.67
C THR A 74 9.34 2.70 5.14
N VAL A 75 8.85 2.48 6.34
CA VAL A 75 8.15 3.48 7.14
C VAL A 75 9.13 3.79 8.26
N GLY A 76 9.79 4.96 8.24
CA GLY A 76 10.75 5.32 9.29
C GLY A 76 10.07 5.43 10.68
N ASP A 77 10.60 6.27 11.57
CA ASP A 77 10.05 6.51 12.93
C ASP A 77 8.74 7.34 12.96
N ILE A 78 7.94 7.22 11.91
CA ILE A 78 6.78 8.07 11.61
C ILE A 78 5.49 7.42 12.10
N LEU A 79 5.49 6.09 12.11
CA LEU A 79 4.42 5.27 12.66
C LEU A 79 4.58 5.18 14.16
N VAL A 80 3.66 5.81 14.88
CA VAL A 80 3.54 5.74 16.34
C VAL A 80 2.69 4.52 16.66
N ASP A 81 3.10 3.72 17.65
CA ASP A 81 2.32 2.54 18.05
C ASP A 81 0.89 2.92 18.51
N GLY A 82 -0.09 2.07 18.17
CA GLY A 82 -1.50 2.29 18.49
C GLY A 82 -2.19 3.43 17.75
N ALA A 83 -1.57 4.02 16.72
CA ALA A 83 -2.14 5.11 15.95
C ALA A 83 -2.87 4.64 14.67
N ARG A 84 -3.81 5.46 14.22
CA ARG A 84 -4.57 5.28 12.97
C ARG A 84 -4.16 6.37 11.98
N TYR A 85 -3.80 5.97 10.77
CA TYR A 85 -3.39 6.86 9.69
C TYR A 85 -4.30 6.68 8.49
N ARG A 86 -4.67 7.78 7.85
CA ARG A 86 -5.25 7.71 6.51
C ARG A 86 -4.13 7.46 5.52
N VAL A 87 -4.31 6.48 4.65
CA VAL A 87 -3.30 6.15 3.64
C VAL A 87 -3.92 6.17 2.24
N LEU A 88 -3.18 6.70 1.29
CA LEU A 88 -3.51 6.61 -0.13
C LEU A 88 -2.53 5.65 -0.80
N LEU A 89 -3.05 4.55 -1.32
CA LEU A 89 -2.33 3.66 -2.20
C LEU A 89 -2.40 4.21 -3.63
N HIS A 90 -1.25 4.60 -4.15
CA HIS A 90 -1.09 5.06 -5.52
C HIS A 90 -0.74 3.87 -6.40
N LEU A 91 -1.68 3.51 -7.28
CA LEU A 91 -1.49 2.54 -8.34
C LEU A 91 -1.30 3.29 -9.67
N LYS A 92 -0.92 2.56 -10.72
CA LYS A 92 -0.58 3.18 -12.01
C LYS A 92 -1.72 3.99 -12.64
N GLU A 93 -2.98 3.58 -12.42
CA GLU A 93 -4.17 4.18 -13.06
C GLU A 93 -5.21 4.68 -12.07
N GLU A 94 -5.03 4.41 -10.78
CA GLU A 94 -6.03 4.74 -9.77
C GLU A 94 -5.38 4.93 -8.40
N GLN A 95 -6.12 5.57 -7.51
CA GLN A 95 -5.77 5.71 -6.10
C GLN A 95 -6.82 5.00 -5.25
N LYS A 96 -6.37 4.39 -4.15
CA LYS A 96 -7.27 3.79 -3.16
C LYS A 96 -6.99 4.37 -1.79
N LEU A 97 -8.05 4.74 -1.08
CA LEU A 97 -7.97 5.15 0.32
C LEU A 97 -8.09 3.92 1.22
N ALA A 98 -7.32 3.88 2.29
CA ALA A 98 -7.50 2.93 3.37
C ALA A 98 -7.10 3.57 4.71
N VAL A 99 -7.34 2.86 5.82
CA VAL A 99 -6.85 3.26 7.14
C VAL A 99 -5.77 2.28 7.57
N LEU A 100 -4.55 2.76 7.79
CA LEU A 100 -3.47 2.00 8.39
C LEU A 100 -3.55 2.11 9.91
N VAL A 101 -3.69 0.97 10.57
CA VAL A 101 -3.67 0.88 12.03
C VAL A 101 -2.36 0.23 12.46
N THR A 102 -1.66 0.95 13.33
CA THR A 102 -0.36 0.54 13.88
C THR A 102 -0.55 -0.10 15.24
N GLY A 103 0.33 -1.06 15.56
CA GLY A 103 0.25 -1.87 16.78
C GLY A 103 -0.23 -3.31 16.61
N VAL A 104 -0.24 -4.02 17.74
CA VAL A 104 -0.68 -5.40 17.87
C VAL A 104 -2.20 -5.45 17.85
N ARG A 105 -2.78 -6.24 16.92
CA ARG A 105 -4.19 -6.62 17.03
C ARG A 105 -4.33 -7.33 18.38
N PRO A 106 -5.17 -6.85 19.32
CA PRO A 106 -5.50 -7.66 20.47
C PRO A 106 -6.14 -8.93 19.93
N HIS A 107 -5.56 -10.08 20.24
CA HIS A 107 -6.18 -11.38 19.97
C HIS A 107 -7.57 -11.36 20.61
N GLN A 108 -8.62 -11.35 19.78
CA GLN A 108 -9.95 -11.79 20.16
C GLN A 108 -10.17 -13.19 19.63
#